data_AF-A0A6S7BV56-F1
#
_entry.id   AF-A0A6S7BV56-F1
#
_cell.length_a   1.000
_cell.length_b   1.000
_cell.length_c   1.000
_cell.angle_alpha   90.00
_cell.angle_beta   90.00
_cell.angle_gamma   90.00
#
_symmetry.space_group_name_H-M   'P 1'
#
loop_
_entity.id
_entity.type
_entity.pdbx_description
1 polymer ?
#
loop_
_entity_poly.entity_id
_entity_poly.type
_entity_poly.pdbx_seq_one_letter_code
_entity_poly.pdbx_strand_id
1 'polypeptide(L)'
;MFVARLSSKLSRHIDKPLRLMMRDRRPIYRRPLKMLTRTERIQAGWWDGNIVERDYYVADDDRCHMVWVYRERLNEWYLQGLFG
;
A
#
# COMPACT_ATOMS: atom_id res chain seq x y z
N MET A 1 -4.03 9.49 -10.62
CA MET A 1 -3.40 8.45 -9.78
C MET A 1 -2.51 7.62 -10.68
N PHE A 2 -1.21 7.88 -10.69
CA PHE A 2 -0.29 7.31 -11.69
C PHE A 2 0.12 5.88 -11.32
N VAL A 3 0.10 5.51 -10.03
CA VAL A 3 0.33 4.12 -9.64
C VAL A 3 -0.73 3.16 -10.21
N ALA A 4 -2.01 3.59 -10.27
CA ALA A 4 -3.14 2.70 -10.58
C ALA A 4 -3.25 2.30 -12.06
N ARG A 5 -2.34 2.77 -12.92
CA ARG A 5 -2.37 2.48 -14.37
C ARG A 5 -1.63 1.20 -14.76
N LEU A 6 -1.11 0.46 -13.77
CA LEU A 6 -0.60 -0.91 -13.97
C LEU A 6 -1.74 -1.93 -13.72
N SER A 7 -2.36 -2.33 -14.83
CA SER A 7 -3.20 -3.54 -15.01
C SER A 7 -4.33 -3.75 -14.00
N SER A 8 -5.49 -3.15 -14.29
CA SER A 8 -6.77 -3.42 -13.60
C SER A 8 -7.35 -4.81 -13.88
N LYS A 9 -6.70 -5.67 -14.69
CA LYS A 9 -7.23 -6.99 -15.06
C LYS A 9 -6.71 -8.15 -14.21
N LEU A 10 -5.68 -7.95 -13.39
CA LEU A 10 -5.02 -9.01 -12.61
C LEU A 10 -4.66 -8.52 -11.21
N SER A 11 -5.54 -7.77 -10.54
CA SER A 11 -5.27 -7.28 -9.19
C SER A 11 -6.42 -7.64 -8.26
N ARG A 12 -6.13 -8.43 -7.23
CA ARG A 12 -7.11 -8.72 -6.17
C ARG A 12 -7.09 -7.61 -5.13
N HIS A 13 -8.18 -6.85 -5.07
CA HIS A 13 -8.44 -5.89 -4.00
C HIS A 13 -8.83 -6.62 -2.71
N ILE A 14 -8.45 -6.06 -1.56
CA ILE A 14 -8.88 -6.54 -0.25
C ILE A 14 -9.77 -5.45 0.36
N ASP A 15 -11.04 -5.80 0.58
CA ASP A 15 -12.07 -4.85 1.05
C ASP A 15 -11.75 -4.25 2.41
N LYS A 16 -11.15 -5.05 3.30
CA LYS A 16 -10.63 -4.59 4.59
C LYS A 16 -9.10 -4.60 4.57
N PRO A 17 -8.45 -3.43 4.49
CA PRO A 17 -7.00 -3.37 4.49
C PRO A 17 -6.38 -4.11 5.68
N LEU A 18 -5.38 -4.95 5.40
CA LEU A 18 -4.70 -5.73 6.43
C LEU A 18 -3.54 -4.92 6.99
N ARG A 19 -3.57 -4.62 8.29
CA ARG A 19 -2.45 -3.97 8.99
C ARG A 19 -1.22 -4.88 8.94
N LEU A 20 -0.09 -4.33 8.50
CA LEU A 20 1.17 -5.03 8.38
C LEU A 20 2.06 -4.78 9.60
N MET A 21 2.80 -5.82 9.98
CA MET A 21 3.86 -5.69 10.98
C MET A 21 5.08 -5.01 10.36
N MET A 22 5.87 -4.35 11.20
CA MET A 22 7.14 -3.75 10.83
C MET A 22 8.30 -4.54 11.44
N ARG A 23 9.31 -4.86 10.64
CA ARG A 23 10.60 -5.39 11.11
C ARG A 23 11.73 -4.75 10.33
N ASP A 24 12.81 -4.36 11.00
CA ASP A 24 13.98 -3.78 10.35
C ASP A 24 13.65 -2.57 9.45
N ARG A 25 12.66 -1.76 9.86
CA ARG A 25 12.10 -0.61 9.13
C ARG A 25 11.42 -0.97 7.79
N ARG A 26 11.02 -2.23 7.61
CA ARG A 26 10.26 -2.70 6.44
C ARG A 26 8.92 -3.31 6.86
N PRO A 27 7.82 -3.02 6.13
CA PRO A 27 6.58 -3.74 6.35
C PRO A 27 6.72 -5.19 5.88
N ILE A 28 6.08 -6.11 6.58
CA ILE A 28 6.08 -7.54 6.26
C ILE A 28 4.70 -7.97 5.80
N TYR A 29 4.63 -8.53 4.58
CA TYR A 29 3.50 -9.32 4.11
C TYR A 29 4.00 -10.71 3.73
N ARG A 30 3.88 -11.68 4.63
CA ARG A 30 4.53 -13.03 4.58
C ARG A 30 6.06 -12.98 4.60
N ARG A 31 6.66 -12.04 3.89
CA ARG A 31 8.10 -11.74 3.77
C ARG A 31 8.32 -10.22 3.81
N PRO A 32 9.53 -9.73 4.13
CA PRO A 32 9.82 -8.31 4.13
C PRO A 32 9.62 -7.69 2.74
N LEU A 33 8.90 -6.58 2.69
CA LEU A 33 8.61 -5.89 1.44
C LEU A 33 9.69 -4.86 1.09
N LYS A 34 9.95 -4.71 -0.21
CA LYS A 34 10.76 -3.65 -0.78
C LYS A 34 9.86 -2.74 -1.61
N MET A 35 9.93 -1.43 -1.36
CA MET A 35 9.15 -0.45 -2.13
C MET A 35 9.73 -0.32 -3.54
N LEU A 36 8.88 -0.49 -4.54
CA LEU A 36 9.22 -0.37 -5.95
C LEU A 36 8.94 1.04 -6.49
N THR A 37 7.94 1.72 -5.94
CA THR A 37 7.54 3.07 -6.35
C THR A 37 7.90 4.10 -5.30
N ARG A 38 7.94 5.37 -5.73
CA ARG A 38 7.92 6.51 -4.81
C ARG A 38 6.54 6.63 -4.14
N THR A 39 6.46 7.45 -3.10
CA THR A 39 5.21 7.78 -2.41
C THR A 39 4.29 8.56 -3.34
N GLU A 40 3.06 8.07 -3.50
CA GLU A 40 1.95 8.86 -4.06
C GLU A 40 0.95 9.14 -2.94
N ARG A 41 0.80 10.41 -2.54
CA ARG A 41 -0.11 10.80 -1.48
C ARG A 41 -1.51 11.05 -2.02
N ILE A 42 -2.50 10.48 -1.34
CA ILE A 42 -3.89 10.84 -1.48
C ILE A 42 -4.34 11.46 -0.17
N GLN A 43 -4.93 12.64 -0.27
CA GLN A 43 -5.60 13.33 0.82
C GLN A 43 -7.10 13.39 0.50
N ALA A 44 -7.92 12.90 1.42
CA ALA A 44 -9.38 12.93 1.35
C ALA A 44 -9.96 13.49 2.65
N GLY A 45 -11.28 13.65 2.73
CA GLY A 45 -11.96 14.13 3.95
C GLY A 45 -11.82 15.64 4.20
N TRP A 46 -11.72 16.43 3.12
CA TRP A 46 -11.70 17.89 3.19
C TRP A 46 -13.08 18.51 3.41
N TRP A 47 -14.16 17.75 3.20
CA TRP A 47 -15.55 18.23 3.36
C TRP A 47 -16.17 17.88 4.72
N ASP A 48 -15.68 16.86 5.43
CA ASP A 48 -16.21 16.38 6.72
C ASP A 48 -15.22 16.57 7.89
N GLY A 49 -14.05 17.15 7.62
CA GLY A 49 -12.99 17.39 8.61
C GLY A 49 -12.19 16.16 8.99
N ASN A 50 -12.54 14.97 8.47
CA ASN A 50 -11.81 13.73 8.71
C ASN A 50 -10.70 13.56 7.68
N ILE A 51 -9.66 14.40 7.79
CA ILE A 51 -8.55 14.37 6.84
C ILE A 51 -7.89 12.98 6.86
N VAL A 52 -8.06 12.24 5.76
CA VAL A 52 -7.40 10.95 5.52
C VAL A 52 -6.22 11.21 4.61
N GLU A 53 -5.01 10.94 5.11
CA GLU A 53 -3.78 11.01 4.32
C GLU A 53 -3.14 9.63 4.22
N ARG A 54 -3.06 9.12 2.99
CA ARG A 54 -2.48 7.82 2.68
C ARG A 54 -1.39 7.97 1.64
N ASP A 55 -0.23 7.44 1.95
CA ASP A 55 0.90 7.29 1.04
C ASP A 55 0.81 5.91 0.40
N TYR A 56 0.49 5.83 -0.89
CA TYR A 56 0.41 4.56 -1.62
C TYR A 56 1.74 4.19 -2.27
N TYR A 57 2.02 2.89 -2.27
CA TYR A 57 3.21 2.29 -2.88
C TYR A 57 2.85 0.95 -3.54
N VAL A 58 3.59 0.60 -4.60
CA VAL A 58 3.77 -0.80 -5.01
C VAL A 58 5.02 -1.32 -4.32
N ALA A 59 4.92 -2.51 -3.76
CA ALA A 59 6.05 -3.21 -3.16
C ALA A 59 6.10 -4.66 -3.64
N ASP A 60 7.26 -5.29 -3.55
CA ASP A 60 7.43 -6.73 -3.76
C ASP A 60 8.12 -7.40 -2.57
N ASP A 61 8.01 -8.73 -2.50
CA ASP A 61 8.91 -9.53 -1.70
C ASP A 61 10.13 -9.99 -2.53
N ASP A 62 11.05 -10.71 -1.90
CA ASP A 62 12.21 -11.31 -2.54
C ASP A 62 11.88 -12.46 -3.53
N ARG A 63 10.59 -12.76 -3.75
CA ARG A 63 10.08 -13.68 -4.77
C ARG A 63 9.29 -12.96 -5.87
N CYS A 64 9.40 -11.64 -5.94
CA CYS A 64 8.70 -10.79 -6.91
C CYS A 64 7.17 -10.83 -6.80
N HIS A 65 6.60 -11.20 -5.65
CA HIS A 65 5.15 -11.05 -5.43
C HIS A 65 4.82 -9.57 -5.21
N MET A 66 4.20 -8.96 -6.22
CA MET A 66 3.84 -7.55 -6.15
C MET A 66 2.55 -7.33 -5.35
N VAL A 67 2.57 -6.29 -4.51
CA VAL A 67 1.46 -5.92 -3.64
C VAL A 67 1.21 -4.42 -3.63
N TRP A 68 -0.04 -4.06 -3.37
CA TRP A 68 -0.48 -2.70 -3.10
C TRP A 68 -0.46 -2.46 -1.61
N VAL A 69 0.34 -1.50 -1.16
CA VAL A 69 0.38 -1.09 0.25
C VAL A 69 0.19 0.41 0.38
N TYR A 70 -0.30 0.85 1.52
CA TYR A 70 -0.28 2.24 1.89
C TYR A 70 0.22 2.44 3.31
N ARG A 71 0.67 3.66 3.59
CA ARG A 71 1.06 4.12 4.92
C ARG A 71 0.20 5.31 5.34
N GLU A 72 -0.30 5.27 6.57
CA GLU A 72 -0.99 6.42 7.19
C GLU A 72 -0.02 7.29 8.01
N ARG A 73 -0.46 8.48 8.43
CA ARG A 73 0.37 9.46 9.15
C ARG A 73 1.06 8.92 10.41
N LEU A 74 0.46 7.94 11.10
CA LEU A 74 1.04 7.30 12.29
C LEU A 74 2.09 6.22 11.96
N ASN A 75 2.61 6.20 10.72
CA ASN A 75 3.56 5.21 10.19
C ASN A 75 3.05 3.76 10.20
N GLU A 76 1.74 3.58 10.24
CA GLU A 76 1.12 2.28 10.13
C GLU A 76 1.00 1.88 8.67
N TRP A 77 1.36 0.63 8.37
CA TRP A 77 1.33 0.06 7.04
C TRP A 77 0.14 -0.86 6.86
N TYR A 78 -0.45 -0.80 5.68
CA TYR A 78 -1.63 -1.57 5.33
C TYR A 78 -1.48 -2.17 3.95
N LEU A 79 -1.90 -3.42 3.79
CA LEU A 79 -2.06 -4.08 2.50
C LEU A 79 -3.45 -3.80 1.96
N GLN A 80 -3.51 -3.22 0.76
CA GLN A 80 -4.75 -2.92 0.03
C GLN A 80 -5.09 -3.99 -1.02
N GLY A 81 -4.09 -4.68 -1.56
CA GLY A 81 -4.31 -5.62 -2.64
C GLY A 81 -3.04 -6.33 -3.10
N LEU A 82 -3.23 -7.30 -3.98
CA LEU A 82 -2.18 -8.11 -4.57
C LEU A 82 -2.25 -7.99 -6.10
N PHE A 83 -1.10 -8.09 -6.76
CA PHE A 83 -1.03 -8.27 -8.21
C PHE A 83 -0.94 -9.77 -8.52
N GLY A 84 -1.59 -10.21 -9.60
CA GLY A 84 -1.74 -11.61 -9.98
C GLY A 84 -3.17 -11.96 -10.40
#